data_AF-A0A947MI50-F1
#
_entry.id   AF-A0A947MI50-F1
#
_cell.length_a   1.000
_cell.length_b   1.000
_cell.length_c   1.000
_cell.angle_alpha   90.00
_cell.angle_beta   90.00
_cell.angle_gamma   90.00
#
_symmetry.space_group_name_H-M   'P 1'
#
loop_
_entity.id
_entity.type
_entity.pdbx_description
1 polymer ?
#
loop_
_entity_poly.entity_id
_entity_poly.type
_entity_poly.pdbx_seq_one_letter_code
_entity_poly.pdbx_strand_id
1 'polypeptide(L)'
;MDLSQLSRIQSKKAKLVQERSQNASAACDLGFQCLANAFQPENRVQSRQLLIQAYDAFQQALEQQRTNPEPYVGLSYLLTSMEQYDNALVYLEEANRLCPSYPNLQAMFRSITEAQQHKAKLRRQQSGAAKVDRSKPPVPPFKPSEPQPIDYDALYDQTLNLIVQRVHKIMGENRLPHHPTLNSKELELLSIQRKNWRKWHKEVQSNLDILDQEIDVSPLQLQLKPFELLLKRYSDFIVASQLLIELKLRIRDESVLVLAQIREGQGVVDPSDVAILQENLESILDQCDKMADQLDQIEALGFDNSVVLADYEKLIRYVEALQEAIDT
;
A
#
# COMPACT_ATOMS: atom_id res chain seq x y z
N MET A 1 -18.69 -6.11 40.22
CA MET A 1 -19.09 -5.38 39.00
C MET A 1 -20.62 -5.40 38.95
N ASP A 2 -21.26 -4.24 38.92
CA ASP A 2 -22.71 -4.10 39.05
C ASP A 2 -23.44 -4.48 37.74
N LEU A 3 -24.39 -5.42 37.81
CA LEU A 3 -25.21 -5.86 36.67
C LEU A 3 -25.95 -4.70 36.00
N SER A 4 -26.28 -3.64 36.75
CA SER A 4 -26.92 -2.44 36.23
C SER A 4 -26.00 -1.66 35.26
N GLN A 5 -24.70 -1.62 35.53
CA GLN A 5 -23.71 -0.95 34.68
C GLN A 5 -23.49 -1.73 33.38
N LEU A 6 -23.46 -3.06 33.45
CA LEU A 6 -23.29 -3.92 32.28
C LEU A 6 -24.49 -3.79 31.32
N SER A 7 -25.72 -3.72 31.85
CA SER A 7 -26.93 -3.46 31.05
C SER A 7 -26.90 -2.09 30.36
N ARG A 8 -26.43 -1.03 31.05
CA ARG A 8 -26.26 0.31 30.46
C ARG A 8 -25.20 0.34 29.34
N ILE A 9 -24.11 -0.42 29.49
CA ILE A 9 -23.08 -0.53 28.43
C ILE A 9 -23.63 -1.27 27.22
N GLN A 10 -24.38 -2.35 27.43
CA GLN A 10 -25.01 -3.12 26.35
C GLN A 10 -26.04 -2.30 25.58
N SER A 11 -26.92 -1.55 26.27
CA SER A 11 -27.91 -0.70 25.60
C SER A 11 -27.26 0.44 24.82
N LYS A 12 -26.21 1.07 25.37
CA LYS A 12 -25.42 2.09 24.67
C LYS A 12 -24.72 1.52 23.43
N LYS A 13 -24.14 0.32 23.53
CA LYS A 13 -23.52 -0.37 22.40
C LYS A 13 -24.55 -0.69 21.31
N ALA A 14 -25.72 -1.21 21.67
CA ALA A 14 -26.79 -1.51 20.72
C ALA A 14 -27.27 -0.25 19.98
N LYS A 15 -27.48 0.85 20.72
CA LYS A 15 -27.86 2.14 20.13
C LYS A 15 -26.81 2.66 19.14
N LEU A 16 -25.52 2.61 19.50
CA LEU A 16 -24.44 3.03 18.60
C LEU A 16 -24.35 2.16 17.33
N VAL A 17 -24.57 0.85 17.44
CA VAL A 17 -24.61 -0.05 16.28
C VAL A 17 -25.79 0.29 15.37
N GLN A 18 -26.95 0.57 15.95
CA GLN A 18 -28.13 0.99 15.20
C GLN A 18 -27.92 2.32 14.48
N GLU A 19 -27.36 3.34 15.15
CA GLU A 19 -27.07 4.64 14.56
C GLU A 19 -26.07 4.54 13.41
N ARG A 20 -25.01 3.72 13.57
CA ARG A 20 -24.04 3.47 12.49
C ARG A 20 -24.67 2.79 11.28
N SER A 21 -25.54 1.80 11.51
CA SER A 21 -26.26 1.12 10.43
C SER A 21 -27.18 2.07 9.67
N GLN A 22 -27.92 2.93 10.38
CA GLN A 22 -28.78 3.95 9.76
C GLN A 22 -27.97 4.97 8.96
N ASN A 23 -26.86 5.46 9.51
CA ASN A 23 -25.97 6.39 8.82
C ASN A 23 -25.31 5.75 7.59
N ALA A 24 -24.92 4.48 7.69
CA ALA A 24 -24.37 3.72 6.56
C ALA A 24 -25.39 3.59 5.43
N SER A 25 -26.64 3.22 5.77
CA SER A 25 -27.74 3.10 4.81
C SER A 25 -28.03 4.44 4.12
N ALA A 26 -28.17 5.53 4.89
CA ALA A 26 -28.46 6.84 4.34
C ALA A 26 -27.36 7.34 3.39
N ALA A 27 -26.09 7.12 3.75
CA ALA A 27 -24.95 7.46 2.88
C ALA A 27 -24.92 6.58 1.61
N CYS A 28 -25.27 5.30 1.72
CA CYS A 28 -25.37 4.41 0.57
C CYS A 28 -26.50 4.83 -0.38
N ASP A 29 -27.67 5.17 0.15
CA ASP A 29 -28.82 5.67 -0.61
C ASP A 29 -28.48 6.97 -1.36
N LEU A 30 -27.78 7.89 -0.68
CA LEU A 30 -27.28 9.12 -1.30
C LEU A 30 -26.31 8.79 -2.45
N GLY A 31 -25.40 7.84 -2.25
CA GLY A 31 -24.47 7.39 -3.28
C GLY A 31 -25.18 6.90 -4.55
N PHE A 32 -26.23 6.09 -4.39
CA PHE A 32 -27.04 5.62 -5.51
C PHE A 32 -27.88 6.73 -6.15
N GLN A 33 -28.42 7.66 -5.38
CA GLN A 33 -29.14 8.82 -5.92
C GLN A 33 -28.22 9.71 -6.76
N CYS A 34 -27.01 10.01 -6.27
CA CYS A 34 -26.00 10.77 -7.01
C CYS A 34 -25.61 10.06 -8.31
N LEU A 35 -25.39 8.73 -8.28
CA LEU A 35 -25.16 7.93 -9.48
C LEU A 35 -26.32 8.01 -10.48
N ALA A 36 -27.55 7.79 -10.02
CA ALA A 36 -28.73 7.85 -10.88
C ALA A 36 -28.88 9.22 -11.55
N ASN A 37 -28.66 10.30 -10.79
CA ASN A 37 -28.70 11.66 -11.30
C ASN A 37 -27.55 11.94 -12.28
N ALA A 38 -26.35 11.38 -12.06
CA ALA A 38 -25.19 11.59 -12.94
C ALA A 38 -25.40 11.06 -14.35
N PHE A 39 -26.25 10.05 -14.52
CA PHE A 39 -26.60 9.45 -15.82
C PHE A 39 -27.87 10.03 -16.46
N GLN A 40 -28.56 10.96 -15.80
CA GLN A 40 -29.67 11.66 -16.42
C GLN A 40 -29.17 12.64 -17.50
N PRO A 41 -29.84 12.72 -18.67
CA PRO A 41 -29.43 13.61 -19.76
C PRO A 41 -29.33 15.09 -19.33
N GLU A 42 -30.21 15.51 -18.42
CA GLU A 42 -30.32 16.88 -17.91
C GLU A 42 -29.09 17.30 -17.09
N ASN A 43 -28.41 16.35 -16.45
CA ASN A 43 -27.28 16.60 -15.55
C ASN A 43 -25.91 16.39 -16.21
N ARG A 44 -25.82 16.33 -17.54
CA ARG A 44 -24.55 16.03 -18.25
C ARG A 44 -23.40 16.96 -17.85
N VAL A 45 -23.69 18.24 -17.59
CA VAL A 45 -22.69 19.24 -17.16
C VAL A 45 -22.19 18.95 -15.73
N GLN A 46 -23.07 18.45 -14.86
CA GLN A 46 -22.80 18.19 -13.44
C GLN A 46 -22.40 16.73 -13.18
N SER A 47 -22.44 15.87 -14.20
CA SER A 47 -22.21 14.43 -14.08
C SER A 47 -20.89 14.11 -13.36
N ARG A 48 -19.81 14.83 -13.65
CA ARG A 48 -18.52 14.65 -12.96
C ARG A 48 -18.62 14.94 -11.45
N GLN A 49 -19.31 16.02 -11.07
CA GLN A 49 -19.47 16.38 -9.65
C GLN A 49 -20.35 15.38 -8.92
N LEU A 50 -21.43 14.91 -9.57
CA LEU A 50 -22.32 13.88 -9.02
C LEU A 50 -21.60 12.54 -8.84
N LEU A 51 -20.70 12.16 -9.75
CA LEU A 51 -19.87 10.96 -9.58
C LEU A 51 -18.91 11.10 -8.40
N ILE A 52 -18.32 12.28 -8.17
CA ILE A 52 -17.47 12.52 -6.99
C ILE A 52 -18.31 12.40 -5.71
N GLN A 53 -19.49 13.03 -5.66
CA GLN A 53 -20.40 12.95 -4.52
C GLN A 53 -20.84 11.51 -4.24
N ALA A 54 -21.13 10.73 -5.29
CA ALA A 54 -21.47 9.32 -5.14
C ALA A 54 -20.33 8.52 -4.52
N TYR A 55 -19.09 8.76 -4.98
CA TYR A 55 -17.90 8.11 -4.42
C TYR A 55 -17.74 8.44 -2.93
N ASP A 56 -17.81 9.72 -2.55
CA ASP A 56 -17.66 10.16 -1.16
C ASP A 56 -18.76 9.57 -0.26
N ALA A 57 -20.00 9.51 -0.75
CA ALA A 57 -21.13 8.93 -0.02
C ALA A 57 -20.94 7.41 0.22
N PHE A 58 -20.46 6.66 -0.77
CA PHE A 58 -20.14 5.24 -0.57
C PHE A 58 -18.96 5.04 0.39
N GLN A 59 -17.92 5.88 0.33
CA GLN A 59 -16.82 5.81 1.30
C GLN A 59 -17.32 6.06 2.73
N GLN A 60 -18.17 7.08 2.91
CA GLN A 60 -18.81 7.34 4.20
C GLN A 60 -19.63 6.15 4.69
N ALA A 61 -20.39 5.48 3.81
CA ALA A 61 -21.12 4.27 4.17
C ALA A 61 -20.19 3.14 4.66
N LEU A 62 -19.05 2.95 4.00
CA LEU A 62 -18.04 1.96 4.39
C LEU A 62 -17.35 2.29 5.73
N GLU A 63 -17.11 3.57 6.01
CA GLU A 63 -16.57 4.01 7.30
C GLU A 63 -17.52 3.69 8.46
N GLN A 64 -18.83 3.82 8.24
CA GLN A 64 -19.84 3.51 9.25
C GLN A 64 -20.03 1.99 9.43
N GLN A 65 -20.05 1.22 8.32
CA GLN A 65 -20.30 -0.22 8.35
C GLN A 65 -19.63 -0.99 7.20
N ARG A 66 -18.40 -1.48 7.44
CA ARG A 66 -17.62 -2.28 6.47
C ARG A 66 -18.22 -3.66 6.11
N THR A 67 -19.24 -4.12 6.85
CA THR A 67 -19.88 -5.42 6.59
C THR A 67 -21.06 -5.31 5.61
N ASN A 68 -21.48 -4.10 5.22
CA ASN A 68 -22.53 -3.93 4.23
C ASN A 68 -21.94 -4.10 2.82
N PRO A 69 -22.41 -5.06 2.00
CA PRO A 69 -21.93 -5.24 0.63
C PRO A 69 -22.39 -4.15 -0.34
N GLU A 70 -23.47 -3.41 -0.06
CA GLU A 70 -24.07 -2.47 -1.02
C GLU A 70 -23.14 -1.33 -1.47
N PRO A 71 -22.38 -0.64 -0.58
CA PRO A 71 -21.46 0.40 -1.01
C PRO A 71 -20.33 -0.12 -1.89
N TYR A 72 -19.89 -1.38 -1.67
CA TYR A 72 -18.89 -2.03 -2.53
C TYR A 72 -19.44 -2.24 -3.95
N VAL A 73 -20.69 -2.68 -4.07
CA VAL A 73 -21.38 -2.82 -5.36
C VAL A 73 -21.56 -1.45 -6.03
N GLY A 74 -21.95 -0.42 -5.27
CA GLY A 74 -22.08 0.96 -5.76
C GLY A 74 -20.75 1.52 -6.31
N LEU A 75 -19.65 1.32 -5.58
CA LEU A 75 -18.30 1.72 -6.02
C LEU A 75 -17.86 0.94 -7.26
N SER A 76 -18.14 -0.37 -7.33
CA SER A 76 -17.84 -1.18 -8.52
C SER A 76 -18.57 -0.65 -9.76
N TYR A 77 -19.85 -0.32 -9.62
CA TYR A 77 -20.64 0.27 -10.71
C TYR A 77 -20.09 1.64 -11.15
N LEU A 78 -19.81 2.52 -10.18
CA LEU A 78 -19.22 3.84 -10.41
C LEU A 78 -17.87 3.75 -11.14
N LEU A 79 -16.97 2.87 -10.70
CA LEU A 79 -15.66 2.66 -11.33
C LEU A 79 -15.77 2.06 -12.73
N THR A 80 -16.71 1.16 -12.94
CA THR A 80 -17.00 0.58 -14.26
C THR A 80 -17.43 1.67 -15.24
N SER A 81 -18.27 2.61 -14.81
CA SER A 81 -18.70 3.74 -15.64
C SER A 81 -17.57 4.70 -16.02
N MET A 82 -16.51 4.75 -15.22
CA MET A 82 -15.28 5.51 -15.51
C MET A 82 -14.23 4.66 -16.25
N GLU A 83 -14.60 3.48 -16.73
CA GLU A 83 -13.73 2.49 -17.39
C GLU A 83 -12.50 2.06 -16.58
N GLN A 84 -12.60 2.11 -15.24
CA GLN A 84 -11.57 1.66 -14.30
C GLN A 84 -11.84 0.21 -13.87
N TYR A 85 -11.82 -0.71 -14.83
CA TYR A 85 -12.26 -2.10 -14.64
C TYR A 85 -11.49 -2.87 -13.56
N ASP A 86 -10.17 -2.69 -13.47
CA ASP A 86 -9.34 -3.39 -12.49
C ASP A 86 -9.77 -3.04 -11.05
N ASN A 87 -9.98 -1.75 -10.78
CA ASN A 87 -10.44 -1.29 -9.46
C ASN A 87 -11.88 -1.76 -9.20
N ALA A 88 -12.75 -1.71 -10.22
CA ALA A 88 -14.15 -2.14 -10.08
C ALA A 88 -14.27 -3.60 -9.65
N LEU A 89 -13.39 -4.48 -10.16
CA LEU A 89 -13.34 -5.90 -9.78
C LEU A 89 -12.95 -6.09 -8.32
N VAL A 90 -11.97 -5.34 -7.80
CA VAL A 90 -11.54 -5.43 -6.39
C VAL A 90 -12.72 -5.14 -5.45
N TYR A 91 -13.51 -4.09 -5.71
CA TYR A 91 -14.69 -3.81 -4.89
C TYR A 91 -15.77 -4.88 -5.04
N LEU A 92 -15.94 -5.45 -6.24
CA LEU A 92 -16.93 -6.51 -6.47
C LEU A 92 -16.54 -7.83 -5.79
N GLU A 93 -15.24 -8.14 -5.70
CA GLU A 93 -14.70 -9.28 -4.95
C GLU A 93 -14.97 -9.13 -3.45
N GLU A 94 -14.78 -7.94 -2.89
CA GLU A 94 -15.12 -7.66 -1.50
C GLU A 94 -16.63 -7.79 -1.23
N ALA A 95 -17.48 -7.29 -2.13
CA ALA A 95 -18.92 -7.50 -2.05
C ALA A 95 -19.29 -9.01 -2.06
N ASN A 96 -18.68 -9.78 -2.96
CA ASN A 96 -18.88 -11.23 -3.06
C ASN A 96 -18.37 -11.98 -1.83
N ARG A 97 -17.27 -11.54 -1.22
CA ARG A 97 -16.74 -12.11 0.03
C ARG A 97 -17.70 -11.89 1.20
N LEU A 98 -18.32 -10.71 1.28
CA LEU A 98 -19.28 -10.37 2.34
C LEU A 98 -20.63 -11.07 2.14
N CYS A 99 -21.13 -11.13 0.90
CA CYS A 99 -22.41 -11.75 0.58
C CYS A 99 -22.37 -12.43 -0.80
N PRO A 100 -21.99 -13.72 -0.88
CA PRO A 100 -21.92 -14.45 -2.15
C PRO A 100 -23.27 -14.60 -2.87
N SER A 101 -24.37 -14.49 -2.12
CA SER A 101 -25.75 -14.56 -2.63
C SER A 101 -26.30 -13.19 -3.05
N TYR A 102 -25.50 -12.12 -3.04
CA TYR A 102 -25.97 -10.80 -3.40
C TYR A 102 -26.44 -10.78 -4.87
N PRO A 103 -27.63 -10.21 -5.17
CA PRO A 103 -28.20 -10.26 -6.52
C PRO A 103 -27.25 -9.69 -7.58
N ASN A 104 -27.23 -10.32 -8.76
CA ASN A 104 -26.53 -9.85 -9.96
C ASN A 104 -24.99 -9.75 -9.89
N LEU A 105 -24.33 -10.12 -8.79
CA LEU A 105 -22.85 -10.06 -8.69
C LEU A 105 -22.17 -10.79 -9.86
N GLN A 106 -22.59 -12.01 -10.17
CA GLN A 106 -22.03 -12.80 -11.27
C GLN A 106 -22.23 -12.16 -12.64
N ALA A 107 -23.37 -11.49 -12.84
CA ALA A 107 -23.63 -10.75 -14.08
C ALA A 107 -22.72 -9.52 -14.19
N MET A 108 -22.47 -8.82 -13.07
CA MET A 108 -21.53 -7.69 -13.03
C MET A 108 -20.09 -8.12 -13.32
N PHE A 109 -19.61 -9.21 -12.70
CA PHE A 109 -18.27 -9.76 -12.98
C PHE A 109 -18.08 -10.04 -14.47
N ARG A 110 -19.06 -10.69 -15.08
CA ARG A 110 -19.05 -10.99 -16.51
C ARG A 110 -19.01 -9.72 -17.35
N SER A 111 -19.89 -8.76 -17.06
CA SER A 111 -19.98 -7.49 -17.80
C SER A 111 -18.68 -6.69 -17.74
N ILE A 112 -18.07 -6.58 -16.56
CA ILE A 112 -16.79 -5.86 -16.37
C ILE A 112 -15.65 -6.56 -17.13
N THR A 113 -15.59 -7.88 -17.04
CA THR A 113 -14.57 -8.69 -17.72
C THR A 113 -14.69 -8.56 -19.25
N GLU A 114 -15.90 -8.63 -19.79
CA GLU A 114 -16.16 -8.46 -21.21
C GLU A 114 -15.79 -7.05 -21.70
N ALA A 115 -16.13 -6.01 -20.93
CA ALA A 115 -15.76 -4.63 -21.23
C ALA A 115 -14.23 -4.43 -21.24
N GLN A 116 -13.53 -5.03 -20.27
CA GLN A 116 -12.07 -4.99 -20.18
C GLN A 116 -11.41 -5.69 -21.38
N GLN A 117 -11.89 -6.87 -21.76
CA GLN A 117 -11.41 -7.60 -22.94
C GLN A 117 -11.67 -6.83 -24.23
N HIS A 118 -12.84 -6.20 -24.36
CA HIS A 118 -13.17 -5.37 -25.51
C HIS A 118 -12.23 -4.16 -25.64
N LYS A 119 -11.99 -3.44 -24.54
CA LYS A 119 -11.02 -2.32 -24.50
C LYS A 119 -9.60 -2.77 -24.88
N ALA A 120 -9.19 -3.96 -24.43
CA ALA A 120 -7.90 -4.54 -24.80
C ALA A 120 -7.82 -4.90 -26.30
N LYS A 121 -8.90 -5.44 -26.89
CA LYS A 121 -8.99 -5.73 -28.33
C LYS A 121 -8.92 -4.45 -29.17
N LEU A 122 -9.65 -3.40 -28.80
CA LEU A 122 -9.60 -2.10 -29.48
C LEU A 122 -8.20 -1.50 -29.44
N ARG A 123 -7.53 -1.53 -28.28
CA ARG A 123 -6.13 -1.09 -28.16
C ARG A 123 -5.20 -1.87 -29.08
N ARG A 124 -5.37 -3.20 -29.19
CA ARG A 124 -4.58 -4.04 -30.11
C ARG A 124 -4.84 -3.72 -31.57
N GLN A 125 -6.08 -3.44 -31.95
CA GLN A 125 -6.44 -3.04 -33.32
C GLN A 125 -5.83 -1.68 -33.66
N GLN A 126 -5.88 -0.73 -32.73
CA GLN A 126 -5.25 0.60 -32.90
C GLN A 126 -3.72 0.50 -32.98
N SER A 127 -3.08 -0.35 -32.17
CA SER A 127 -1.62 -0.57 -32.25
C SER A 127 -1.20 -1.42 -33.47
N GLY A 128 -2.05 -2.33 -33.94
CA GLY A 128 -1.78 -3.21 -35.07
C GLY A 128 -2.02 -2.57 -36.44
N ALA A 129 -2.84 -1.51 -36.50
CA ALA A 129 -3.00 -0.67 -37.69
C ALA A 129 -1.78 0.21 -37.97
N ALA A 130 -0.89 0.40 -36.98
CA ALA A 130 0.47 0.90 -37.20
C ALA A 130 1.39 -0.21 -37.74
N LYS A 131 0.93 -1.00 -38.73
CA LYS A 131 1.86 -1.60 -39.68
C LYS A 131 2.46 -0.43 -40.44
N VAL A 132 3.60 0.03 -39.95
CA VAL A 132 4.51 0.92 -40.67
C VAL A 132 4.60 0.39 -42.10
N ASP A 133 3.97 1.11 -43.01
CA ASP A 133 3.98 0.81 -44.43
C ASP A 133 5.43 0.88 -44.90
N ARG A 134 6.11 -0.28 -44.91
CA ARG A 134 7.49 -0.42 -45.39
C ARG A 134 7.61 -0.24 -46.91
N SER A 135 6.49 -0.02 -47.61
CA SER A 135 6.48 0.31 -49.04
C SER A 135 6.52 1.82 -49.31
N LYS A 136 6.46 2.66 -48.27
CA LYS A 136 6.92 4.04 -48.43
C LYS A 136 8.42 4.03 -48.75
N PRO A 137 8.86 4.75 -49.80
CA PRO A 137 10.28 4.87 -50.13
C PRO A 137 11.06 5.29 -48.88
N PRO A 138 12.33 4.84 -48.72
CA PRO A 138 13.15 5.20 -47.58
C PRO A 138 12.99 6.70 -47.34
N VAL A 139 12.44 7.05 -46.18
CA VAL A 139 12.33 8.45 -45.78
C VAL A 139 13.74 9.00 -45.97
N PRO A 140 13.93 10.03 -46.81
CA PRO A 140 15.26 10.60 -47.01
C PRO A 140 15.87 10.82 -45.64
N PRO A 141 17.17 10.53 -45.46
CA PRO A 141 17.84 10.53 -44.16
C PRO A 141 17.31 11.71 -43.38
N PHE A 142 16.59 11.41 -42.29
CA PHE A 142 15.85 12.38 -41.50
C PHE A 142 16.85 13.48 -41.21
N LYS A 143 16.78 14.60 -41.95
CA LYS A 143 17.54 15.78 -41.58
C LYS A 143 17.08 16.02 -40.15
N PRO A 144 17.98 16.03 -39.14
CA PRO A 144 17.57 16.29 -37.78
C PRO A 144 16.70 17.54 -37.85
N SER A 145 15.39 17.34 -37.67
CA SER A 145 14.43 18.41 -37.78
C SER A 145 14.89 19.42 -36.77
N GLU A 146 15.20 20.63 -37.25
CA GLU A 146 15.67 21.72 -36.40
C GLU A 146 14.83 21.70 -35.12
N PRO A 147 15.47 21.67 -33.94
CA PRO A 147 14.77 21.49 -32.68
C PRO A 147 13.65 22.51 -32.62
N GLN A 148 12.40 22.03 -32.62
CA GLN A 148 11.28 22.95 -32.54
C GLN A 148 11.41 23.73 -31.24
N PRO A 149 11.19 25.05 -31.27
CA PRO A 149 11.24 25.86 -30.06
C PRO A 149 10.30 25.25 -29.03
N ILE A 150 10.82 24.99 -27.84
CA ILE A 150 10.05 24.44 -26.73
C ILE A 150 9.09 25.54 -26.29
N ASP A 151 7.79 25.21 -26.25
CA ASP A 151 6.78 26.07 -25.63
C ASP A 151 6.83 25.86 -24.11
N TYR A 152 7.60 26.71 -23.43
CA TYR A 152 7.83 26.61 -21.99
C TYR A 152 6.55 26.81 -21.18
N ASP A 153 5.62 27.67 -21.63
CA ASP A 153 4.35 27.92 -20.96
C ASP A 153 3.46 26.67 -21.00
N ALA A 154 3.35 26.03 -22.18
CA ALA A 154 2.59 24.78 -22.31
C ALA A 154 3.19 23.64 -21.47
N LEU A 155 4.53 23.55 -21.43
CA LEU A 155 5.23 22.55 -20.61
C LEU A 155 5.02 22.82 -19.10
N TYR A 156 5.00 24.08 -18.69
CA TYR A 156 4.74 24.49 -17.31
C TYR A 156 3.32 24.07 -16.87
N ASP A 157 2.30 24.43 -17.66
CA ASP A 157 0.91 24.08 -17.38
C ASP A 157 0.69 22.57 -17.34
N GLN A 158 1.31 21.83 -18.27
CA GLN A 158 1.27 20.37 -18.28
C GLN A 158 1.90 19.79 -17.01
N THR A 159 3.06 20.31 -16.61
CA THR A 159 3.80 19.82 -15.42
C THR A 159 3.04 20.14 -14.14
N LEU A 160 2.48 21.34 -14.01
CA LEU A 160 1.63 21.72 -12.89
C LEU A 160 0.42 20.80 -12.75
N ASN A 161 -0.33 20.60 -13.84
CA ASN A 161 -1.51 19.72 -13.83
C ASN A 161 -1.14 18.28 -13.46
N LEU A 162 -0.01 17.79 -13.98
CA LEU A 162 0.50 16.46 -13.66
C LEU A 162 0.83 16.33 -12.16
N ILE A 163 1.55 17.30 -11.58
CA ILE A 163 1.89 17.33 -10.16
C ILE A 163 0.61 17.34 -9.31
N VAL A 164 -0.28 18.31 -9.53
CA VAL A 164 -1.50 18.48 -8.71
C VAL A 164 -2.37 17.23 -8.74
N GLN A 165 -2.65 16.68 -9.93
CA GLN A 165 -3.50 15.49 -10.05
C GLN A 165 -2.86 14.26 -9.41
N ARG A 166 -1.56 14.05 -9.61
CA ARG A 166 -0.87 12.86 -9.10
C ARG A 166 -0.64 12.93 -7.60
N VAL A 167 -0.19 14.07 -7.07
CA VAL A 167 0.00 14.26 -5.64
C VAL A 167 -1.33 14.06 -4.91
N HIS A 168 -2.42 14.66 -5.41
CA HIS A 168 -3.74 14.49 -4.80
C HIS A 168 -4.20 13.02 -4.79
N LYS A 169 -4.07 12.34 -5.94
CA LYS A 169 -4.41 10.92 -6.05
C LYS A 169 -3.58 10.04 -5.10
N ILE A 170 -2.27 10.25 -5.09
CA ILE A 170 -1.34 9.44 -4.28
C ILE A 170 -1.64 9.63 -2.79
N MET A 171 -1.84 10.88 -2.35
CA MET A 171 -2.13 11.20 -0.95
C MET A 171 -3.51 10.69 -0.50
N GLY A 172 -4.50 10.64 -1.39
CA GLY A 172 -5.84 10.14 -1.09
C GLY A 172 -5.93 8.61 -1.02
N GLU A 173 -5.32 7.91 -1.97
CA GLU A 173 -5.47 6.46 -2.13
C GLU A 173 -4.47 5.66 -1.27
N ASN A 174 -3.30 6.22 -0.96
CA ASN A 174 -2.19 5.44 -0.41
C ASN A 174 -1.87 5.83 1.02
N ARG A 175 -2.56 5.19 1.95
CA ARG A 175 -2.23 5.25 3.37
C ARG A 175 -1.16 4.19 3.66
N LEU A 176 0.05 4.66 3.94
CA LEU A 176 1.11 3.83 4.49
C LEU A 176 0.58 3.18 5.78
N PRO A 177 0.79 1.86 6.01
CA PRO A 177 0.44 1.24 7.27
C PRO A 177 1.12 1.94 8.46
N HIS A 178 0.51 1.86 9.64
CA HIS A 178 1.06 2.47 10.86
C HIS A 178 2.29 1.75 11.40
N HIS A 179 2.46 0.48 11.06
CA HIS A 179 3.54 -0.37 11.53
C HIS A 179 4.23 -1.05 10.36
N PRO A 180 5.57 -1.20 10.39
CA PRO A 180 6.29 -2.01 9.41
C PRO A 180 5.69 -3.40 9.28
N THR A 181 5.68 -3.94 8.07
CA THR A 181 5.09 -5.26 7.81
C THR A 181 6.14 -6.37 7.94
N LEU A 182 5.76 -7.45 8.62
CA LEU A 182 6.54 -8.71 8.63
C LEU A 182 6.20 -9.61 7.44
N ASN A 183 5.27 -9.21 6.57
CA ASN A 183 4.85 -9.99 5.42
C ASN A 183 5.70 -9.62 4.19
N SER A 184 6.52 -10.57 3.73
CA SER A 184 7.40 -10.38 2.57
C SER A 184 6.67 -10.02 1.27
N LYS A 185 5.45 -10.54 1.07
CA LYS A 185 4.65 -10.22 -0.13
C LYS A 185 4.15 -8.78 -0.12
N GLU A 186 3.71 -8.30 1.04
CA GLU A 186 3.26 -6.92 1.21
C GLU A 186 4.44 -5.95 1.02
N LEU A 187 5.61 -6.28 1.58
CA LEU A 187 6.84 -5.54 1.41
C LEU A 187 7.27 -5.45 -0.07
N GLU A 188 7.09 -6.52 -0.84
CA GLU A 188 7.35 -6.53 -2.29
C GLU A 188 6.41 -5.57 -3.04
N LEU A 189 5.11 -5.60 -2.72
CA LEU A 189 4.13 -4.67 -3.31
C LEU A 189 4.48 -3.21 -3.01
N LEU A 190 4.82 -2.89 -1.75
CA LEU A 190 5.26 -1.55 -1.35
C LEU A 190 6.55 -1.12 -2.09
N SER A 191 7.47 -2.06 -2.31
CA SER A 191 8.71 -1.80 -3.04
C SER A 191 8.48 -1.50 -4.52
N ILE A 192 7.58 -2.23 -5.17
CA ILE A 192 7.14 -1.97 -6.54
C ILE A 192 6.48 -0.60 -6.64
N GLN A 193 5.57 -0.30 -5.70
CA GLN A 193 4.88 0.99 -5.64
C GLN A 193 5.86 2.15 -5.49
N ARG A 194 6.80 2.08 -4.53
CA ARG A 194 7.86 3.09 -4.35
C ARG A 194 8.69 3.25 -5.61
N LYS A 195 9.05 2.16 -6.29
CA LYS A 195 9.84 2.20 -7.53
C LYS A 195 9.10 2.97 -8.64
N ASN A 196 7.80 2.71 -8.81
CA ASN A 196 6.97 3.41 -9.78
C ASN A 196 6.88 4.91 -9.48
N TRP A 197 6.71 5.27 -8.20
CA TRP A 197 6.68 6.67 -7.77
C TRP A 197 8.01 7.39 -7.94
N ARG A 198 9.14 6.72 -7.65
CA ARG A 198 10.47 7.29 -7.95
C ARG A 198 10.69 7.52 -9.43
N LYS A 199 10.20 6.62 -10.30
CA LYS A 199 10.28 6.83 -11.75
C LYS A 199 9.52 8.08 -12.15
N TRP A 200 8.28 8.24 -11.68
CA TRP A 200 7.49 9.43 -11.95
C TRP A 200 8.14 10.71 -11.38
N HIS A 201 8.70 10.66 -10.16
CA HIS A 201 9.44 11.79 -9.59
C HIS A 201 10.59 12.25 -10.49
N LYS A 202 11.37 11.30 -11.02
CA LYS A 202 12.46 11.60 -11.97
C LYS A 202 11.95 12.22 -13.28
N GLU A 203 10.80 11.76 -13.78
CA GLU A 203 10.17 12.35 -14.98
C GLU A 203 9.76 13.80 -14.70
N VAL A 204 9.12 14.08 -13.57
CA VAL A 204 8.76 15.45 -13.16
C VAL A 204 10.02 16.30 -12.98
N GLN A 205 11.04 15.78 -12.31
CA GLN A 205 12.29 16.50 -12.09
C GLN A 205 12.95 16.88 -13.42
N SER A 206 12.98 15.96 -14.39
CA SER A 206 13.50 16.27 -15.73
C SER A 206 12.72 17.38 -16.43
N ASN A 207 11.40 17.48 -16.23
CA ASN A 207 10.61 18.59 -16.77
C ASN A 207 10.94 19.91 -16.05
N LEU A 208 11.11 19.86 -14.73
CA LEU A 208 11.50 21.04 -13.94
C LEU A 208 12.87 21.55 -14.37
N ASP A 209 13.84 20.66 -14.60
CA ASP A 209 15.18 21.03 -15.06
C ASP A 209 15.17 21.70 -16.46
N ILE A 210 14.19 21.35 -17.32
CA ILE A 210 13.98 22.03 -18.62
C ILE A 210 13.36 23.41 -18.39
N LEU A 211 12.32 23.48 -17.55
CA LEU A 211 11.60 24.72 -17.27
C LEU A 211 12.46 25.77 -16.55
N ASP A 212 13.34 25.35 -15.65
CA ASP A 212 14.24 26.22 -14.86
C ASP A 212 15.22 27.03 -15.72
N GLN A 213 15.35 26.70 -17.01
CA GLN A 213 16.14 27.47 -17.97
C GLN A 213 15.51 28.84 -18.28
N GLU A 214 14.18 28.94 -18.25
CA GLU A 214 13.44 30.13 -18.71
C GLU A 214 12.37 30.61 -17.71
N ILE A 215 11.88 29.74 -16.82
CA ILE A 215 10.76 30.00 -15.90
C ILE A 215 11.17 29.62 -14.47
N ASP A 216 10.81 30.45 -13.48
CA ASP A 216 10.96 30.10 -12.06
C ASP A 216 10.07 28.90 -11.68
N VAL A 217 10.69 27.78 -11.37
CA VAL A 217 10.02 26.53 -10.99
C VAL A 217 9.78 26.37 -9.49
N SER A 218 10.17 27.35 -8.66
CA SER A 218 9.99 27.30 -7.20
C SER A 218 8.56 26.97 -6.77
N PRO A 219 7.50 27.50 -7.41
CA PRO A 219 6.12 27.13 -7.08
C PRO A 219 5.80 25.64 -7.35
N LEU A 220 6.32 25.07 -8.44
CA LEU A 220 6.11 23.66 -8.78
C LEU A 220 6.85 22.74 -7.80
N GLN A 221 8.08 23.10 -7.44
CA GLN A 221 8.86 22.39 -6.43
C GLN A 221 8.14 22.40 -5.07
N LEU A 222 7.55 23.53 -4.67
CA LEU A 222 6.77 23.62 -3.43
C LEU A 222 5.56 22.68 -3.44
N GLN A 223 4.86 22.55 -4.57
CA GLN A 223 3.75 21.61 -4.74
C GLN A 223 4.20 20.13 -4.73
N LEU A 224 5.46 19.84 -5.08
CA LEU A 224 6.00 18.49 -5.09
C LEU A 224 6.47 18.00 -3.69
N LYS A 225 6.82 18.92 -2.78
CA LYS A 225 7.33 18.59 -1.43
C LYS A 225 6.50 17.57 -0.64
N PRO A 226 5.15 17.64 -0.59
CA PRO A 226 4.36 16.65 0.14
C PRO A 226 4.57 15.22 -0.35
N PHE A 227 4.74 15.06 -1.67
CA PHE A 227 5.00 13.77 -2.27
C PHE A 227 6.43 13.28 -2.02
N GLU A 228 7.43 14.17 -2.03
CA GLU A 228 8.80 13.82 -1.66
C GLU A 228 8.91 13.34 -0.22
N LEU A 229 8.20 14.01 0.70
CA LEU A 229 8.06 13.57 2.08
C LEU A 229 7.40 12.19 2.18
N LEU A 230 6.34 11.94 1.41
CA LEU A 230 5.71 10.63 1.36
C LEU A 230 6.67 9.56 0.82
N LEU A 231 7.41 9.85 -0.26
CA LEU A 231 8.41 8.95 -0.82
C LEU A 231 9.50 8.59 0.18
N LYS A 232 9.97 9.58 0.97
CA LYS A 232 10.93 9.36 2.04
C LYS A 232 10.34 8.42 3.11
N ARG A 233 9.13 8.71 3.60
CA ARG A 233 8.44 7.85 4.58
C ARG A 233 8.25 6.42 4.09
N TYR A 234 7.88 6.23 2.82
CA TYR A 234 7.82 4.90 2.19
C TYR A 234 9.18 4.20 2.18
N SER A 235 10.25 4.95 1.94
CA SER A 235 11.60 4.41 1.95
C SER A 235 12.00 3.93 3.34
N ASP A 236 11.79 4.77 4.35
CA ASP A 236 12.12 4.46 5.75
C ASP A 236 11.30 3.25 6.24
N PHE A 237 10.01 3.20 5.89
CA PHE A 237 9.12 2.07 6.21
C PHE A 237 9.58 0.75 5.58
N ILE A 238 9.99 0.76 4.31
CA ILE A 238 10.50 -0.44 3.63
C ILE A 238 11.78 -0.93 4.30
N VAL A 239 12.69 -0.01 4.65
CA VAL A 239 13.93 -0.35 5.36
C VAL A 239 13.63 -0.97 6.73
N ALA A 240 12.75 -0.35 7.52
CA ALA A 240 12.36 -0.88 8.82
C ALA A 240 11.69 -2.27 8.71
N SER A 241 10.83 -2.47 7.71
CA SER A 241 10.18 -3.76 7.45
C SER A 241 11.21 -4.85 7.06
N GLN A 242 12.21 -4.49 6.25
CA GLN A 242 13.30 -5.41 5.89
C GLN A 242 14.12 -5.81 7.11
N LEU A 243 14.53 -4.84 7.93
CA LEU A 243 15.28 -5.08 9.16
C LEU A 243 14.51 -5.98 10.12
N LEU A 244 13.21 -5.74 10.33
CA LEU A 244 12.38 -6.57 11.20
C LEU A 244 12.23 -8.01 10.70
N ILE A 245 12.07 -8.21 9.38
CA ILE A 245 11.98 -9.56 8.80
C ILE A 245 13.30 -10.30 8.99
N GLU A 246 14.42 -9.67 8.66
CA GLU A 246 15.75 -10.26 8.83
C GLU A 246 16.03 -10.60 10.29
N LEU A 247 15.78 -9.65 11.19
CA LEU A 247 15.98 -9.80 12.62
C LEU A 247 15.12 -10.93 13.19
N LYS A 248 13.85 -11.02 12.78
CA LYS A 248 12.95 -12.09 13.22
C LYS A 248 13.43 -13.49 12.79
N LEU A 249 13.95 -13.61 11.56
CA LEU A 249 14.53 -14.86 11.09
C LEU A 249 15.79 -15.20 11.88
N ARG A 250 16.68 -14.22 12.09
CA ARG A 250 17.92 -14.43 12.85
C ARG A 250 17.65 -14.83 14.31
N ILE A 251 16.75 -14.15 15.01
CA ILE A 251 16.36 -14.52 16.39
C ILE A 251 15.86 -15.96 16.45
N ARG A 252 15.06 -16.37 15.46
CA ARG A 252 14.54 -17.74 15.38
C ARG A 252 15.65 -18.76 15.21
N ASP A 253 16.57 -18.51 14.27
CA ASP A 253 17.66 -19.43 13.96
C ASP A 253 18.61 -19.57 15.14
N GLU A 254 19.00 -18.44 15.76
CA GLU A 254 19.83 -18.45 16.98
C GLU A 254 19.11 -19.12 18.16
N SER A 255 17.80 -18.90 18.33
CA SER A 255 17.03 -19.60 19.37
C SER A 255 17.10 -21.12 19.23
N VAL A 256 17.08 -21.63 18.00
CA VAL A 256 17.23 -23.08 17.74
C VAL A 256 18.64 -23.56 18.09
N LEU A 257 19.66 -22.78 17.74
CA LEU A 257 21.06 -23.09 18.06
C LEU A 257 21.30 -23.14 19.57
N VAL A 258 20.88 -22.11 20.30
CA VAL A 258 21.02 -22.02 21.76
C VAL A 258 20.31 -23.19 22.45
N LEU A 259 19.08 -23.50 22.03
CA LEU A 259 18.34 -24.64 22.58
C LEU A 259 19.01 -25.99 22.31
N ALA A 260 19.72 -26.14 21.18
CA ALA A 260 20.51 -27.34 20.91
C ALA A 260 21.73 -27.42 21.83
N GLN A 261 22.44 -26.30 22.02
CA GLN A 261 23.61 -26.22 22.91
C GLN A 261 23.25 -26.46 24.38
N ILE A 262 22.08 -25.97 24.85
CA ILE A 262 21.60 -26.26 26.22
C ILE A 262 21.45 -27.77 26.42
N ARG A 263 20.92 -28.49 25.43
CA ARG A 263 20.74 -29.95 25.52
C ARG A 263 22.07 -30.69 25.51
N GLU A 264 23.04 -30.19 24.75
CA GLU A 264 24.39 -30.74 24.72
C GLU A 264 25.09 -30.52 26.07
N GLY A 265 25.04 -29.28 26.59
CA GLY A 265 25.61 -28.90 27.89
C GLY A 265 25.11 -29.75 29.06
N GLN A 266 23.81 -30.10 29.09
CA GLN A 266 23.23 -30.97 30.12
C GLN A 266 23.80 -32.40 30.15
N GLY A 267 24.51 -32.84 29.10
CA GLY A 267 25.11 -34.16 28.98
C GLY A 267 26.65 -34.17 28.99
N VAL A 268 27.30 -33.03 29.17
CA VAL A 268 28.75 -32.92 29.10
C VAL A 268 29.42 -33.57 30.31
N VAL A 269 30.38 -34.45 30.06
CA VAL A 269 31.24 -35.06 31.09
C VAL A 269 32.70 -34.67 30.88
N ASP A 270 33.10 -34.34 29.65
CA ASP A 270 34.47 -33.97 29.31
C ASP A 270 34.70 -32.45 29.50
N PRO A 271 35.69 -32.03 30.31
CA PRO A 271 36.04 -30.62 30.47
C PRO A 271 36.40 -29.89 29.17
N SER A 272 36.84 -30.62 28.13
CA SER A 272 37.17 -30.01 26.84
C SER A 272 35.93 -29.54 26.07
N ASP A 273 34.79 -30.22 26.23
CA ASP A 273 33.51 -29.82 25.61
C ASP A 273 32.97 -28.51 26.24
N VAL A 274 33.25 -28.30 27.54
CA VAL A 274 32.88 -27.06 28.26
C VAL A 274 33.55 -25.84 27.63
N ALA A 275 34.84 -25.94 27.27
CA ALA A 275 35.56 -24.85 26.63
C ALA A 275 34.95 -24.48 25.26
N ILE A 276 34.50 -25.48 24.49
CA ILE A 276 33.83 -25.26 23.19
C ILE A 276 32.47 -24.58 23.40
N LEU A 277 31.70 -25.00 24.41
CA LEU A 277 30.43 -24.36 24.75
C LEU A 277 30.60 -22.91 25.21
N GLN A 278 31.68 -22.59 25.92
CA GLN A 278 32.02 -21.22 26.31
C GLN A 278 32.34 -20.34 25.08
N GLU A 279 33.16 -20.83 24.14
CA GLU A 279 33.45 -20.10 22.89
C GLU A 279 32.16 -19.87 22.07
N ASN A 280 31.28 -20.87 22.03
CA ASN A 280 29.99 -20.75 21.39
C ASN A 280 29.08 -19.71 22.07
N LEU A 281 29.05 -19.69 23.41
CA LEU A 281 28.30 -18.70 24.18
C LEU A 281 28.78 -17.27 23.90
N GLU A 282 30.10 -17.04 23.84
CA GLU A 282 30.67 -15.74 23.47
C GLU A 282 30.20 -15.29 22.08
N SER A 283 30.25 -16.21 21.09
CA SER A 283 29.75 -15.94 19.74
C SER A 283 28.26 -15.60 19.72
N ILE A 284 27.44 -16.28 20.53
CA ILE A 284 25.99 -16.00 20.65
C ILE A 284 25.74 -14.63 21.29
N LEU A 285 26.50 -14.25 22.31
CA LEU A 285 26.40 -12.94 22.95
C LEU A 285 26.75 -11.81 21.97
N ASP A 286 27.82 -11.96 21.20
CA ASP A 286 28.19 -11.03 20.12
C ASP A 286 27.07 -10.87 19.07
N GLN A 287 26.31 -11.94 18.82
CA GLN A 287 25.15 -11.87 17.93
C GLN A 287 23.96 -11.19 18.59
N CYS A 288 23.73 -11.41 19.88
CA CYS A 288 22.67 -10.73 20.64
C CYS A 288 22.90 -9.20 20.68
N ASP A 289 24.15 -8.75 20.81
CA ASP A 289 24.49 -7.33 20.76
C ASP A 289 24.16 -6.70 19.40
N LYS A 290 24.52 -7.37 18.30
CA LYS A 290 24.16 -6.93 16.94
C LYS A 290 22.65 -6.86 16.73
N MET A 291 21.89 -7.78 17.34
CA MET A 291 20.43 -7.77 17.28
C MET A 291 19.84 -6.60 18.08
N ALA A 292 20.43 -6.26 19.24
CA ALA A 292 20.04 -5.08 20.01
C ALA A 292 20.29 -3.79 19.20
N ASP A 293 21.46 -3.65 18.57
CA ASP A 293 21.76 -2.51 17.69
C ASP A 293 20.73 -2.36 16.54
N GLN A 294 20.27 -3.48 15.98
CA GLN A 294 19.23 -3.48 14.94
C GLN A 294 17.86 -3.04 15.48
N LEU A 295 17.50 -3.44 16.71
CA LEU A 295 16.27 -2.97 17.37
C LEU A 295 16.29 -1.47 17.62
N ASP A 296 17.42 -0.94 18.11
CA ASP A 296 17.65 0.48 18.33
C ASP A 296 17.58 1.27 17.01
N GLN A 297 18.12 0.71 15.92
CA GLN A 297 18.02 1.31 14.59
C GLN A 297 16.56 1.43 14.12
N ILE A 298 15.73 0.41 14.36
CA ILE A 298 14.31 0.43 14.00
C ILE A 298 13.55 1.48 14.84
N GLU A 299 13.86 1.57 16.13
CA GLU A 299 13.28 2.58 17.02
C GLU A 299 13.70 4.01 16.62
N ALA A 300 14.96 4.22 16.23
CA ALA A 300 15.46 5.50 15.75
C ALA A 300 14.76 5.97 14.46
N LEU A 301 14.23 5.04 13.65
CA LEU A 301 13.37 5.35 12.50
C LEU A 301 11.92 5.72 12.90
N GLY A 302 11.58 5.63 14.18
CA GLY A 302 10.28 5.98 14.74
C GLY A 302 9.23 4.87 14.61
N PHE A 303 9.66 3.61 14.44
CA PHE A 303 8.75 2.47 14.29
C PHE A 303 8.72 1.60 15.55
N ASP A 304 7.53 1.10 15.87
CA ASP A 304 7.32 0.14 16.96
C ASP A 304 7.95 -1.22 16.60
N ASN A 305 8.83 -1.72 17.47
CA ASN A 305 9.53 -3.00 17.34
C ASN A 305 9.03 -4.07 18.34
N SER A 306 7.95 -3.79 19.10
CA SER A 306 7.44 -4.65 20.19
C SER A 306 7.20 -6.10 19.80
N VAL A 307 6.77 -6.36 18.56
CA VAL A 307 6.51 -7.72 18.05
C VAL A 307 7.77 -8.57 18.00
N VAL A 308 8.92 -7.98 17.65
CA VAL A 308 10.20 -8.70 17.55
C VAL A 308 10.97 -8.65 18.87
N LEU A 309 10.80 -7.58 19.65
CA LEU A 309 11.39 -7.45 20.99
C LEU A 309 10.98 -8.61 21.91
N ALA A 310 9.71 -9.03 21.87
CA ALA A 310 9.24 -10.18 22.67
C ALA A 310 9.93 -11.51 22.29
N ASP A 311 10.23 -11.71 21.00
CA ASP A 311 10.98 -12.89 20.53
C ASP A 311 12.45 -12.80 20.95
N TYR A 312 13.04 -11.59 20.92
CA TYR A 312 14.41 -11.33 21.37
C TYR A 312 14.59 -11.56 22.87
N GLU A 313 13.70 -11.03 23.72
CA GLU A 313 13.73 -11.25 25.17
C GLU A 313 13.67 -12.75 25.52
N LYS A 314 12.95 -13.53 24.71
CA LYS A 314 12.88 -14.98 24.86
C LYS A 314 14.20 -15.66 24.49
N LEU A 315 14.89 -15.20 23.45
CA LEU A 315 16.24 -15.66 23.10
C LEU A 315 17.21 -15.38 24.25
N ILE A 316 17.20 -14.18 24.83
CA ILE A 316 18.07 -13.83 25.96
C ILE A 316 17.90 -14.79 27.14
N ARG A 317 16.66 -15.15 27.49
CA ARG A 317 16.40 -16.16 28.53
C ARG A 317 16.96 -17.55 28.20
N TYR A 318 17.03 -17.92 26.92
CA TYR A 318 17.69 -19.15 26.51
C TYR A 318 19.20 -19.05 26.65
N VAL A 319 19.79 -17.90 26.31
CA VAL A 319 21.23 -17.67 26.50
C VAL A 319 21.61 -17.72 27.98
N GLU A 320 20.81 -17.11 28.86
CA GLU A 320 20.99 -17.20 30.32
C GLU A 320 20.92 -18.66 30.82
N ALA A 321 19.97 -19.45 30.32
CA ALA A 321 19.85 -20.87 30.68
C ALA A 321 21.02 -21.71 30.15
N LEU A 322 21.60 -21.35 28.99
CA LEU A 322 22.82 -21.97 28.48
C LEU A 322 24.02 -21.65 29.38
N GLN A 323 24.17 -20.39 29.79
CA GLN A 323 25.22 -19.99 30.71
C GLN A 323 25.13 -20.75 32.04
N GLU A 324 23.94 -20.86 32.63
CA GLU A 324 23.71 -21.64 33.85
C GLU A 324 24.10 -23.11 33.66
N ALA A 325 23.78 -23.71 32.51
CA ALA A 325 24.12 -25.10 32.22
C ALA A 325 25.63 -25.34 32.02
N ILE A 326 26.39 -24.32 31.60
CA ILE A 326 27.85 -24.38 31.46
C ILE A 326 28.54 -24.22 32.83
N ASP A 327 27.94 -23.44 33.73
CA ASP A 327 28.49 -23.14 35.05
C ASP A 327 28.27 -24.27 36.09
N THR A 328 27.32 -25.18 35.87
CA THR A 328 26.99 -26.32 36.76
C THR A 328 27.88 -27.54 36.57
#